data_AF-A0A3M1YFR0-F1
#
_entry.id   AF-A0A3M1YFR0-F1
#
_cell.length_a   1.000
_cell.length_b   1.000
_cell.length_c   1.000
_cell.angle_alpha   90.00
_cell.angle_beta   90.00
_cell.angle_gamma   90.00
#
_symmetry.space_group_name_H-M   'P 1'
#
loop_
_entity.id
_entity.type
_entity.pdbx_description
1 polymer ?
#
loop_
_entity_poly.entity_id
_entity_poly.type
_entity_poly.pdbx_seq_one_letter_code
_entity_poly.pdbx_strand_id
1 'polypeptide(L)'
;MKISFIGAGNVAHHLAKRFTLAGHEIYQVLSASSSSSVQFCKEFGGKAIQNLAQLKECDFLLICVPDQKIAEVASGISLRNTTVLHTSGTVSMSVFQNMPYPYGVFYPLQTLNKNTLQEDITIPVCVEGKNPEIAQKIHHLAQQISPQVEHVNSEERQILHLAAVFANNFTNYMLNTAYQIAGEEKKALLKPLILQTFTNALKHSPKDVQTGPAVRKDFETIAKHCELLEKNNPRYLKLYNLVTQTIVKEYE
;
A
#
# COMPACT_ATOMS: atom_id res chain seq x y z
N MET A 1 -22.89 0.78 9.79
CA MET A 1 -22.86 1.82 8.74
C MET A 1 -22.95 1.16 7.37
N LYS A 2 -23.51 1.86 6.38
CA LYS A 2 -23.56 1.47 4.96
C LYS A 2 -22.33 2.01 4.24
N ILE A 3 -21.54 1.10 3.69
CA ILE A 3 -20.28 1.42 3.01
C ILE A 3 -20.36 0.94 1.57
N SER A 4 -20.14 1.84 0.64
CA SER A 4 -20.12 1.55 -0.79
C SER A 4 -18.71 1.63 -1.37
N PHE A 5 -18.45 0.92 -2.46
CA PHE A 5 -17.15 0.87 -3.13
C PHE A 5 -17.26 1.23 -4.61
N ILE A 6 -16.33 2.06 -5.08
CA ILE A 6 -16.02 2.18 -6.51
C ILE A 6 -14.64 1.56 -6.73
N GLY A 7 -14.61 0.41 -7.38
CA GLY A 7 -13.47 -0.48 -7.51
C GLY A 7 -13.69 -1.79 -6.77
N ALA A 8 -13.29 -2.89 -7.40
CA ALA A 8 -13.34 -4.24 -6.84
C ALA A 8 -11.93 -4.89 -6.89
N GLY A 9 -10.88 -4.08 -6.71
CA GLY A 9 -9.49 -4.53 -6.67
C GLY A 9 -9.09 -5.11 -5.31
N ASN A 10 -7.79 -5.35 -5.13
CA ASN A 10 -7.28 -5.93 -3.88
C ASN A 10 -7.57 -5.06 -2.64
N VAL A 11 -7.38 -3.74 -2.76
CA VAL A 11 -7.66 -2.80 -1.67
C VAL A 11 -9.13 -2.88 -1.25
N ALA A 12 -10.05 -2.82 -2.21
CA ALA A 12 -11.48 -2.91 -1.96
C ALA A 12 -11.87 -4.22 -1.27
N HIS A 13 -11.33 -5.37 -1.72
CA HIS A 13 -11.63 -6.68 -1.11
C HIS A 13 -11.16 -6.72 0.35
N HIS A 14 -9.95 -6.26 0.63
CA HIS A 14 -9.40 -6.25 2.00
C HIS A 14 -10.19 -5.34 2.93
N LEU A 15 -10.54 -4.14 2.46
CA LEU A 15 -11.34 -3.21 3.25
C LEU A 15 -12.76 -3.72 3.47
N ALA A 16 -13.43 -4.24 2.43
CA ALA A 16 -14.77 -4.80 2.57
C ALA A 16 -14.80 -5.97 3.54
N LYS A 17 -13.83 -6.89 3.45
CA LYS A 17 -13.71 -8.00 4.41
C LYS A 17 -13.62 -7.49 5.85
N ARG A 18 -12.74 -6.52 6.11
CA ARG A 18 -12.56 -5.96 7.47
C ARG A 18 -13.79 -5.21 7.96
N PHE A 19 -14.43 -4.41 7.10
CA PHE A 19 -15.65 -3.71 7.47
C PHE A 19 -16.83 -4.67 7.72
N THR A 20 -16.96 -5.74 6.93
CA THR A 20 -17.95 -6.79 7.19
C THR A 20 -17.70 -7.48 8.53
N LEU A 21 -16.44 -7.81 8.84
CA LEU A 21 -16.06 -8.38 10.15
C LEU A 21 -16.33 -7.41 11.32
N ALA A 22 -16.20 -6.11 11.08
CA ALA A 22 -16.58 -5.06 12.04
C ALA A 22 -18.10 -4.80 12.11
N GLY A 23 -18.93 -5.60 11.42
CA GLY A 23 -20.39 -5.50 11.46
C GLY A 23 -20.97 -4.37 10.60
N HIS A 24 -20.22 -3.83 9.64
CA HIS A 24 -20.74 -2.86 8.68
C HIS A 24 -21.39 -3.54 7.47
N GLU A 25 -22.30 -2.84 6.82
CA GLU A 25 -23.02 -3.30 5.64
C GLU A 25 -22.29 -2.83 4.38
N ILE A 26 -21.85 -3.77 3.54
CA ILE A 26 -21.42 -3.47 2.17
C ILE A 26 -22.68 -3.21 1.35
N TYR A 27 -22.91 -1.95 0.96
CA TYR A 27 -24.20 -1.51 0.42
C TYR A 27 -24.26 -1.59 -1.10
N GLN A 28 -23.31 -0.95 -1.79
CA GLN A 28 -23.25 -0.91 -3.25
C GLN A 28 -21.82 -1.01 -3.75
N VAL A 29 -21.63 -1.64 -4.92
CA VAL A 29 -20.32 -1.79 -5.55
C VAL A 29 -20.41 -1.48 -7.03
N LEU A 30 -19.52 -0.62 -7.50
CA LEU A 30 -19.29 -0.33 -8.91
C LEU A 30 -17.86 -0.69 -9.26
N SER A 31 -17.63 -1.36 -10.38
CA SER A 31 -16.29 -1.55 -10.94
C SER A 31 -16.35 -1.49 -12.45
N ALA A 32 -15.19 -1.23 -13.09
CA ALA A 32 -15.10 -1.17 -14.55
C ALA A 32 -15.61 -2.45 -15.25
N SER A 33 -15.46 -3.61 -14.60
CA SER A 33 -16.06 -4.86 -15.03
C SER A 33 -17.30 -5.19 -14.19
N SER A 34 -18.45 -5.36 -14.82
CA SER A 34 -19.68 -5.81 -14.15
C SER A 34 -19.49 -7.16 -13.47
N SER A 35 -18.71 -8.07 -14.06
CA SER A 35 -18.45 -9.39 -13.46
C SER A 35 -17.69 -9.28 -12.14
N SER A 36 -16.75 -8.33 -12.04
CA SER A 36 -16.01 -8.08 -10.79
C SER A 36 -16.91 -7.54 -9.69
N SER A 37 -17.85 -6.63 -10.00
CA SER A 37 -18.82 -6.14 -9.01
C SER A 37 -19.74 -7.25 -8.53
N VAL A 38 -20.21 -8.12 -9.43
CA VAL A 38 -21.05 -9.27 -9.08
C VAL A 38 -20.29 -10.25 -8.19
N GLN A 39 -19.03 -10.57 -8.51
CA GLN A 39 -18.20 -11.44 -7.69
C GLN A 39 -17.95 -10.85 -6.30
N PHE A 40 -17.62 -9.56 -6.23
CA PHE A 40 -17.43 -8.85 -4.98
C PHE A 40 -18.70 -8.90 -4.10
N CYS A 41 -19.88 -8.66 -4.70
CA CYS A 41 -21.14 -8.71 -3.96
C CYS A 41 -21.52 -10.13 -3.53
N LYS A 42 -21.12 -11.16 -4.28
CA LYS A 42 -21.30 -12.57 -3.85
C LYS A 42 -20.48 -12.87 -2.60
N GLU A 43 -19.32 -12.26 -2.46
CA GLU A 43 -18.41 -12.48 -1.32
C GLU A 43 -18.82 -11.67 -0.09
N PHE A 44 -19.16 -10.40 -0.25
CA PHE A 44 -19.37 -9.48 0.88
C PHE A 44 -20.81 -8.97 1.04
N GLY A 45 -21.73 -9.37 0.16
CA GLY A 45 -23.09 -8.84 0.10
C GLY A 45 -23.22 -7.53 -0.68
N GLY A 46 -24.36 -6.87 -0.54
CA GLY A 46 -24.65 -5.61 -1.23
C GLY A 46 -25.12 -5.77 -2.67
N LYS A 47 -25.24 -4.63 -3.37
CA LYS A 47 -25.76 -4.56 -4.75
C LYS A 47 -24.70 -4.11 -5.74
N ALA A 48 -24.45 -4.93 -6.75
CA ALA A 48 -23.66 -4.53 -7.93
C ALA A 48 -24.45 -3.50 -8.76
N ILE A 49 -23.87 -2.34 -8.99
CA ILE A 49 -24.42 -1.28 -9.84
C ILE A 49 -23.57 -1.12 -11.11
N GLN A 50 -24.16 -0.57 -12.16
CA GLN A 50 -23.55 -0.52 -13.50
C GLN A 50 -22.93 0.83 -13.86
N ASN A 51 -23.34 1.90 -13.18
CA ASN A 51 -22.83 3.25 -13.42
C ASN A 51 -23.06 4.16 -12.21
N LEU A 52 -22.38 5.32 -12.20
CA LEU A 52 -22.45 6.29 -11.11
C LEU A 52 -23.86 6.85 -10.88
N ALA A 53 -24.71 6.92 -11.91
CA ALA A 53 -26.08 7.41 -11.77
C ALA A 53 -26.99 6.48 -10.92
N GLN A 54 -26.57 5.23 -10.68
CA GLN A 54 -27.27 4.28 -9.80
C GLN A 54 -26.80 4.35 -8.34
N LEU A 55 -25.78 5.16 -8.02
CA LEU A 55 -25.34 5.35 -6.65
C LEU A 55 -26.47 5.93 -5.81
N LYS A 56 -26.63 5.40 -4.60
CA LYS A 56 -27.54 5.91 -3.59
C LYS A 56 -26.73 6.42 -2.41
N GLU A 57 -27.36 7.30 -1.62
CA GLU A 57 -26.74 7.81 -0.40
C GLU A 57 -26.38 6.68 0.57
N CYS A 58 -25.21 6.81 1.17
CA CYS A 58 -24.67 5.89 2.17
C CYS A 58 -23.78 6.66 3.14
N ASP A 59 -23.28 6.00 4.19
CA ASP A 59 -22.46 6.69 5.19
C ASP A 59 -21.07 7.05 4.61
N PHE A 60 -20.48 6.10 3.88
CA PHE A 60 -19.16 6.23 3.27
C PHE A 60 -19.11 5.58 1.88
N LEU A 61 -18.40 6.23 0.96
CA LEU A 61 -18.07 5.70 -0.36
C LEU A 61 -16.55 5.70 -0.56
N LEU A 62 -15.96 4.51 -0.73
CA LEU A 62 -14.54 4.35 -0.95
C LEU A 62 -14.22 4.16 -2.44
N ILE A 63 -13.43 5.08 -2.99
CA ILE A 63 -12.86 5.04 -4.33
C ILE A 63 -11.53 4.27 -4.28
N CYS A 64 -11.60 3.01 -4.71
CA CYS A 64 -10.51 2.03 -4.74
C CYS A 64 -10.13 1.70 -6.20
N VAL A 65 -9.90 2.73 -7.02
CA VAL A 65 -9.51 2.64 -8.44
C VAL A 65 -8.05 3.07 -8.62
N PRO A 66 -7.42 2.82 -9.78
CA PRO A 66 -6.09 3.36 -10.07
C PRO A 66 -6.05 4.87 -9.93
N ASP A 67 -4.93 5.41 -9.42
CA ASP A 67 -4.74 6.83 -9.09
C ASP A 67 -5.21 7.78 -10.20
N GLN A 68 -4.90 7.45 -11.45
CA GLN A 68 -5.21 8.28 -12.62
C GLN A 68 -6.71 8.41 -12.89
N LYS A 69 -7.54 7.52 -12.34
CA LYS A 69 -9.00 7.51 -12.51
C LYS A 69 -9.75 8.18 -11.37
N ILE A 70 -9.07 8.52 -10.27
CA ILE A 70 -9.74 9.05 -9.06
C ILE A 70 -10.46 10.37 -9.37
N ALA A 71 -9.81 11.29 -10.10
CA ALA A 71 -10.40 12.58 -10.45
C ALA A 71 -11.64 12.46 -11.33
N GLU A 72 -11.56 11.63 -12.37
CA GLU A 72 -12.68 11.32 -13.27
C GLU A 72 -13.87 10.76 -12.48
N VAL A 73 -13.63 9.73 -11.68
CA VAL A 73 -14.67 9.09 -10.85
C VAL A 73 -15.27 10.07 -9.86
N ALA A 74 -14.44 10.84 -9.15
CA ALA A 74 -14.87 11.83 -8.17
C ALA A 74 -15.85 12.85 -8.78
N SER A 75 -15.53 13.34 -9.98
CA SER A 75 -16.34 14.33 -10.69
C SER A 75 -17.73 13.83 -11.11
N GLY A 76 -17.88 12.51 -11.30
CA GLY A 76 -19.16 11.90 -11.69
C GLY A 76 -20.08 11.55 -10.52
N ILE A 77 -19.66 11.78 -9.28
CA ILE A 77 -20.46 11.48 -8.08
C ILE A 77 -21.40 12.66 -7.79
N SER A 78 -22.71 12.38 -7.74
CA SER A 78 -23.76 13.38 -7.50
C SER A 78 -24.36 13.33 -6.08
N LEU A 79 -23.78 12.53 -5.18
CA LEU A 79 -24.19 12.39 -3.79
C LEU A 79 -23.92 13.68 -3.01
N ARG A 80 -24.69 13.97 -1.96
CA ARG A 80 -24.51 15.16 -1.11
C ARG A 80 -24.21 14.83 0.35
N ASN A 81 -24.75 13.72 0.87
CA ASN A 81 -24.64 13.39 2.29
C ASN A 81 -23.62 12.26 2.56
N THR A 82 -23.14 11.61 1.52
CA THR A 82 -22.14 10.55 1.58
C THR A 82 -20.73 11.13 1.79
N THR A 83 -19.97 10.60 2.73
CA THR A 83 -18.55 10.92 2.88
C THR A 83 -17.72 10.12 1.87
N VAL A 84 -17.15 10.81 0.88
CA VAL A 84 -16.40 10.18 -0.23
C VAL A 84 -14.91 10.17 0.07
N LEU A 85 -14.30 8.99 0.00
CA LEU A 85 -12.90 8.76 0.35
C LEU A 85 -12.17 8.11 -0.81
N HIS A 86 -10.93 8.50 -1.09
CA HIS A 86 -10.05 7.66 -1.93
C HIS A 86 -9.01 6.93 -1.08
N THR A 87 -8.42 5.88 -1.63
CA THR A 87 -7.42 5.05 -0.91
C THR A 87 -6.00 5.19 -1.44
N SER A 88 -5.72 6.20 -2.27
CA SER A 88 -4.38 6.44 -2.82
C SER A 88 -3.40 7.00 -1.78
N GLY A 89 -2.16 6.53 -1.83
CA GLY A 89 -1.05 7.07 -1.06
C GLY A 89 -0.41 8.33 -1.67
N THR A 90 -0.67 8.63 -2.94
CA THR A 90 0.03 9.71 -3.67
C THR A 90 -0.90 10.81 -4.15
N VAL A 91 -2.17 10.48 -4.41
CA VAL A 91 -3.17 11.46 -4.84
C VAL A 91 -3.56 12.35 -3.66
N SER A 92 -3.55 13.65 -3.90
CA SER A 92 -3.95 14.67 -2.93
C SER A 92 -5.47 14.71 -2.76
N MET A 93 -5.93 15.01 -1.55
CA MET A 93 -7.34 15.25 -1.25
C MET A 93 -7.92 16.41 -2.08
N SER A 94 -7.09 17.30 -2.63
CA SER A 94 -7.51 18.40 -3.49
C SER A 94 -8.24 17.96 -4.76
N VAL A 95 -8.15 16.67 -5.14
CA VAL A 95 -8.97 16.08 -6.21
C VAL A 95 -10.47 16.29 -5.98
N PHE A 96 -10.89 16.47 -4.72
CA PHE A 96 -12.27 16.73 -4.33
C PHE A 96 -12.60 18.21 -4.08
N GLN A 97 -11.67 19.16 -4.28
CA GLN A 97 -11.81 20.55 -3.80
C GLN A 97 -13.12 21.25 -4.22
N ASN A 98 -13.64 20.93 -5.41
CA ASN A 98 -14.87 21.52 -5.96
C ASN A 98 -16.11 20.64 -5.80
N MET A 99 -16.03 19.55 -5.02
CA MET A 99 -17.11 18.60 -4.88
C MET A 99 -18.11 19.03 -3.80
N PRO A 100 -19.43 18.80 -4.02
CA PRO A 100 -20.48 19.26 -3.13
C PRO A 100 -20.67 18.38 -1.89
N TYR A 101 -20.00 17.23 -1.83
CA TYR A 101 -20.08 16.24 -0.76
C TYR A 101 -18.94 16.36 0.26
N PRO A 102 -19.10 15.84 1.49
CA PRO A 102 -17.99 15.64 2.42
C PRO A 102 -16.94 14.67 1.84
N TYR A 103 -15.66 14.96 2.03
CA TYR A 103 -14.60 14.14 1.45
C TYR A 103 -13.36 14.03 2.31
N GLY A 104 -12.52 13.05 1.96
CA GLY A 104 -11.25 12.78 2.63
C GLY A 104 -10.44 11.67 1.98
N VAL A 105 -9.49 11.15 2.73
CA VAL A 105 -8.60 10.05 2.34
C VAL A 105 -8.63 8.97 3.40
N PHE A 106 -8.69 7.72 2.95
CA PHE A 106 -8.60 6.52 3.78
C PHE A 106 -7.48 5.65 3.22
N TYR A 107 -6.26 5.83 3.72
CA TYR A 107 -5.08 5.18 3.15
C TYR A 107 -4.57 4.04 4.05
N PRO A 108 -4.88 2.77 3.73
CA PRO A 108 -4.26 1.64 4.41
C PRO A 108 -2.80 1.49 3.95
N LEU A 109 -1.85 1.66 4.89
CA LEU A 109 -0.41 1.59 4.63
C LEU A 109 0.05 0.12 4.62
N GLN A 110 -0.29 -0.62 3.57
CA GLN A 110 0.13 -2.02 3.40
C GLN A 110 0.09 -2.45 1.94
N THR A 111 0.91 -3.46 1.58
CA THR A 111 0.76 -4.18 0.31
C THR A 111 -0.47 -5.09 0.38
N LEU A 112 -1.58 -4.60 -0.14
CA LEU A 112 -2.86 -5.33 -0.13
C LEU A 112 -2.92 -6.23 -1.36
N ASN A 113 -2.53 -7.49 -1.21
CA ASN A 113 -2.76 -8.55 -2.19
C ASN A 113 -3.77 -9.54 -1.60
N LYS A 114 -4.88 -9.76 -2.32
CA LYS A 114 -6.00 -10.58 -1.84
C LYS A 114 -5.65 -12.07 -1.64
N ASN A 115 -4.59 -12.56 -2.29
CA ASN A 115 -4.22 -13.97 -2.23
C ASN A 115 -3.16 -14.29 -1.17
N THR A 116 -2.46 -13.28 -0.64
CA THR A 116 -1.24 -13.50 0.17
C THR A 116 -1.24 -12.79 1.50
N LEU A 117 -2.15 -11.83 1.72
CA LEU A 117 -2.20 -11.11 2.98
C LEU A 117 -2.92 -11.95 4.04
N GLN A 118 -2.26 -12.18 5.16
CA GLN A 118 -2.85 -12.86 6.30
C GLN A 118 -3.92 -11.97 6.96
N GLU A 119 -4.95 -12.58 7.55
CA GLU A 119 -6.11 -11.84 8.05
C GLU A 119 -5.81 -11.06 9.34
N ASP A 120 -4.92 -11.62 10.16
CA ASP A 120 -4.55 -11.17 11.51
C ASP A 120 -3.50 -10.05 11.53
N ILE A 121 -3.00 -9.62 10.37
CA ILE A 121 -2.01 -8.55 10.34
C ILE A 121 -2.62 -7.22 10.81
N THR A 122 -1.82 -6.42 11.50
CA THR A 122 -2.17 -5.02 11.74
C THR A 122 -1.88 -4.20 10.49
N ILE A 123 -2.84 -3.39 10.06
CA ILE A 123 -2.72 -2.50 8.90
C ILE A 123 -2.86 -1.06 9.41
N PRO A 124 -1.78 -0.28 9.47
CA PRO A 124 -1.90 1.14 9.80
C PRO A 124 -2.80 1.84 8.79
N VAL A 125 -3.67 2.73 9.25
CA VAL A 125 -4.55 3.53 8.40
C VAL A 125 -4.25 5.00 8.60
N CYS A 126 -3.81 5.66 7.53
CA CYS A 126 -3.64 7.11 7.49
C CYS A 126 -4.93 7.76 7.02
N VAL A 127 -5.41 8.78 7.73
CA VAL A 127 -6.67 9.45 7.43
C VAL A 127 -6.48 10.96 7.24
N GLU A 128 -7.21 11.52 6.29
CA GLU A 128 -7.26 12.96 6.02
C GLU A 128 -8.72 13.33 5.76
N GLY A 129 -9.18 14.48 6.23
CA GLY A 129 -10.54 14.95 6.02
C GLY A 129 -10.58 16.42 5.62
N LYS A 130 -11.60 16.82 4.86
CA LYS A 130 -11.81 18.21 4.41
C LYS A 130 -11.73 19.24 5.53
N ASN A 131 -12.23 18.87 6.71
CA ASN A 131 -12.27 19.69 7.91
C ASN A 131 -12.19 18.77 9.16
N PRO A 132 -12.06 19.33 10.38
CA PRO A 132 -11.91 18.53 11.60
C PRO A 132 -13.06 17.55 11.86
N GLU A 133 -14.31 17.94 11.57
CA GLU A 133 -15.48 17.07 11.75
C GLU A 133 -15.40 15.83 10.85
N ILE A 134 -15.11 16.03 9.57
CA ILE A 134 -14.96 14.93 8.61
C ILE A 134 -13.74 14.08 8.93
N ALA A 135 -12.62 14.70 9.33
CA ALA A 135 -11.43 13.96 9.75
C ALA A 135 -11.73 13.04 10.95
N GLN A 136 -12.46 13.53 11.96
CA GLN A 136 -12.87 12.72 13.11
C GLN A 136 -13.82 11.60 12.71
N LYS A 137 -14.77 11.86 11.82
CA LYS A 137 -15.69 10.84 11.28
C LYS A 137 -14.94 9.72 10.56
N ILE A 138 -13.94 10.05 9.74
CA ILE A 138 -13.11 9.07 9.01
C ILE A 138 -12.22 8.30 9.99
N HIS A 139 -11.62 8.99 10.96
CA HIS A 139 -10.82 8.36 12.00
C HIS A 139 -11.61 7.32 12.79
N HIS A 140 -12.85 7.66 13.20
CA HIS A 140 -13.73 6.72 13.89
C HIS A 140 -14.03 5.46 13.06
N LEU A 141 -14.29 5.62 11.75
CA LEU A 141 -14.44 4.49 10.83
C LEU A 141 -13.18 3.63 10.77
N ALA A 142 -12.00 4.25 10.64
CA ALA A 142 -10.73 3.54 10.54
C ALA A 142 -10.43 2.72 11.81
N GLN A 143 -10.75 3.28 12.98
CA GLN A 143 -10.55 2.60 14.27
C GLN A 143 -11.39 1.33 14.43
N GLN A 144 -12.48 1.17 13.66
CA GLN A 144 -13.27 -0.06 13.69
C GLN A 144 -12.54 -1.25 13.03
N ILE A 145 -11.52 -1.00 12.19
CA ILE A 145 -10.82 -2.05 11.44
C ILE A 145 -9.31 -2.08 11.63
N SER A 146 -8.76 -1.12 12.38
CA SER A 146 -7.34 -1.05 12.69
C SER A 146 -7.09 -0.45 14.07
N PRO A 147 -6.18 -1.02 14.87
CA PRO A 147 -5.74 -0.42 16.12
C PRO A 147 -4.76 0.75 15.91
N GLN A 148 -4.27 0.96 14.69
CA GLN A 148 -3.28 1.99 14.37
C GLN A 148 -3.88 2.94 13.32
N VAL A 149 -4.34 4.10 13.77
CA VAL A 149 -4.93 5.13 12.93
C VAL A 149 -4.23 6.45 13.19
N GLU A 150 -3.76 7.10 12.14
CA GLU A 150 -3.02 8.34 12.23
C GLU A 150 -3.59 9.40 11.29
N HIS A 151 -3.61 10.65 11.73
CA HIS A 151 -3.94 11.78 10.87
C HIS A 151 -2.69 12.18 10.07
N VAL A 152 -2.78 12.10 8.75
CA VAL A 152 -1.66 12.37 7.84
C VAL A 152 -2.16 13.20 6.67
N ASN A 153 -1.61 14.40 6.50
CA ASN A 153 -2.00 15.29 5.40
C ASN A 153 -1.45 14.77 4.06
N SER A 154 -1.89 15.38 2.95
CA SER A 154 -1.50 14.94 1.60
C SER A 154 0.01 14.97 1.34
N GLU A 155 0.74 15.94 1.88
CA GLU A 155 2.20 16.04 1.71
C GLU A 155 2.94 14.97 2.53
N GLU A 156 2.59 14.83 3.81
CA GLU A 156 3.13 13.79 4.69
C GLU A 156 2.86 12.39 4.13
N ARG A 157 1.67 12.16 3.57
CA ARG A 157 1.29 10.87 2.99
C ARG A 157 2.12 10.54 1.76
N GLN A 158 2.48 11.53 0.93
CA GLN A 158 3.37 11.31 -0.21
C GLN A 158 4.78 10.91 0.23
N ILE A 159 5.32 11.57 1.27
CA ILE A 159 6.62 11.21 1.86
C ILE A 159 6.57 9.81 2.46
N LEU A 160 5.51 9.50 3.21
CA LEU A 160 5.31 8.19 3.82
C LEU A 160 5.16 7.08 2.77
N HIS A 161 4.45 7.36 1.68
CA HIS A 161 4.32 6.43 0.56
C HIS A 161 5.68 6.14 -0.09
N LEU A 162 6.50 7.17 -0.30
CA LEU A 162 7.87 7.01 -0.78
C LEU A 162 8.69 6.14 0.17
N ALA A 163 8.62 6.39 1.49
CA ALA A 163 9.29 5.54 2.48
C ALA A 163 8.79 4.08 2.43
N ALA A 164 7.49 3.86 2.23
CA ALA A 164 6.90 2.53 2.09
C ALA A 164 7.39 1.78 0.83
N VAL A 165 7.68 2.50 -0.26
CA VAL A 165 8.30 1.91 -1.47
C VAL A 165 9.67 1.33 -1.14
N PHE A 166 10.49 2.02 -0.34
CA PHE A 166 11.77 1.48 0.12
C PHE A 166 11.58 0.29 1.07
N ALA A 167 10.73 0.44 2.08
CA ALA A 167 10.48 -0.58 3.11
C ALA A 167 9.86 -1.88 2.54
N ASN A 168 9.10 -1.79 1.44
CA ASN A 168 8.39 -2.92 0.86
C ASN A 168 8.86 -3.27 -0.56
N ASN A 169 8.64 -2.39 -1.54
CA ASN A 169 8.80 -2.74 -2.95
C ASN A 169 10.26 -2.97 -3.33
N PHE A 170 11.15 -2.05 -2.97
CA PHE A 170 12.57 -2.19 -3.24
C PHE A 170 13.18 -3.32 -2.42
N THR A 171 12.80 -3.42 -1.15
CA THR A 171 13.20 -4.54 -0.29
C THR A 171 12.83 -5.89 -0.91
N ASN A 172 11.58 -6.09 -1.33
CA ASN A 172 11.15 -7.33 -1.98
C ASN A 172 11.89 -7.59 -3.30
N TYR A 173 12.20 -6.54 -4.06
CA TYR A 173 13.01 -6.66 -5.27
C TYR A 173 14.46 -7.10 -4.98
N MET A 174 15.06 -6.62 -3.88
CA MET A 174 16.38 -7.09 -3.42
C MET A 174 16.34 -8.56 -3.03
N LEU A 175 15.29 -9.01 -2.33
CA LEU A 175 15.09 -10.43 -1.99
C LEU A 175 14.95 -11.30 -3.25
N ASN A 176 14.14 -10.85 -4.22
CA ASN A 176 14.00 -11.54 -5.50
C ASN A 176 15.35 -11.61 -6.25
N THR A 177 16.10 -10.52 -6.28
CA THR A 177 17.45 -10.47 -6.87
C THR A 177 18.38 -11.48 -6.20
N ALA A 178 18.36 -11.57 -4.87
CA ALA A 178 19.16 -12.55 -4.13
C ALA A 178 18.78 -14.00 -4.48
N TYR A 179 17.48 -14.30 -4.63
CA TYR A 179 17.02 -15.63 -5.07
C TYR A 179 17.44 -15.96 -6.50
N GLN A 180 17.40 -14.98 -7.41
CA GLN A 180 17.85 -15.17 -8.80
C GLN A 180 19.37 -15.44 -8.87
N ILE A 181 20.17 -14.76 -8.04
CA ILE A 181 21.62 -14.99 -7.97
C ILE A 181 21.95 -16.34 -7.32
N ALA A 182 21.27 -16.70 -6.23
CA ALA A 182 21.51 -17.96 -5.52
C ALA A 182 21.07 -19.19 -6.32
N GLY A 183 20.06 -19.05 -7.17
CA GLY A 183 19.40 -20.15 -7.88
C GLY A 183 18.39 -20.89 -7.00
N GLU A 184 17.50 -21.64 -7.68
CA GLU A 184 16.34 -22.29 -7.06
C GLU A 184 16.71 -23.27 -5.93
N GLU A 185 17.80 -24.03 -6.08
CA GLU A 185 18.22 -25.04 -5.10
C GLU A 185 18.76 -24.43 -3.80
N LYS A 186 19.34 -23.23 -3.86
CA LYS A 186 20.06 -22.62 -2.73
C LYS A 186 19.28 -21.48 -2.08
N LYS A 187 18.18 -21.00 -2.67
CA LYS A 187 17.38 -19.89 -2.11
C LYS A 187 16.89 -20.15 -0.68
N ALA A 188 16.67 -21.41 -0.32
CA ALA A 188 16.25 -21.78 1.04
C ALA A 188 17.31 -21.45 2.11
N LEU A 189 18.60 -21.46 1.74
CA LEU A 189 19.71 -21.10 2.64
C LEU A 189 19.69 -19.61 3.03
N LEU A 190 19.02 -18.76 2.23
CA LEU A 190 18.93 -17.33 2.50
C LEU A 190 17.83 -17.00 3.53
N LYS A 191 16.88 -17.89 3.79
CA LYS A 191 15.74 -17.59 4.67
C LYS A 191 16.15 -17.17 6.10
N PRO A 192 17.07 -17.87 6.79
CA PRO A 192 17.49 -17.44 8.14
C PRO A 192 18.16 -16.07 8.12
N LEU A 193 18.98 -15.78 7.10
CA LEU A 193 19.62 -14.48 6.93
C LEU A 193 18.59 -13.36 6.74
N ILE A 194 17.58 -13.58 5.89
CA ILE A 194 16.51 -12.61 5.64
C ILE A 194 15.73 -12.30 6.93
N LEU A 195 15.32 -13.34 7.67
CA LEU A 195 14.59 -13.18 8.92
C LEU A 195 15.41 -12.42 9.97
N GLN A 196 16.70 -12.76 10.12
CA GLN A 196 17.59 -12.07 11.05
C GLN A 196 17.79 -10.60 10.67
N THR A 197 17.96 -10.29 9.38
CA THR A 197 18.11 -8.92 8.89
C THR A 197 16.90 -8.06 9.27
N PHE A 198 15.67 -8.54 9.01
CA PHE A 198 14.46 -7.80 9.38
C PHE A 198 14.30 -7.68 10.89
N THR A 199 14.55 -8.76 11.64
CA THR A 199 14.45 -8.75 13.10
C THR A 199 15.38 -7.70 13.70
N ASN A 200 16.64 -7.64 13.24
CA ASN A 200 17.61 -6.66 13.71
C ASN A 200 17.24 -5.23 13.29
N ALA A 201 16.84 -5.02 12.04
CA ALA A 201 16.48 -3.71 11.50
C ALA A 201 15.21 -3.11 12.14
N LEU A 202 14.32 -3.95 12.69
CA LEU A 202 13.13 -3.51 13.42
C LEU A 202 13.40 -3.28 14.91
N LYS A 203 14.40 -3.98 15.49
CA LYS A 203 14.78 -3.84 16.90
C LYS A 203 15.82 -2.74 17.14
N HIS A 204 16.67 -2.48 16.16
CA HIS A 204 17.76 -1.53 16.19
C HIS A 204 17.68 -0.62 14.97
N SER A 205 18.38 0.51 15.00
CA SER A 205 18.51 1.36 13.80
C SER A 205 19.13 0.54 12.66
N PRO A 206 18.53 0.51 11.45
CA PRO A 206 19.13 -0.16 10.29
C PRO A 206 20.54 0.35 9.98
N LYS A 207 20.83 1.61 10.33
CA LYS A 207 22.17 2.19 10.19
C LYS A 207 23.18 1.48 11.08
N ASP A 208 22.83 1.22 12.34
CA ASP A 208 23.77 0.69 13.33
C ASP A 208 24.05 -0.81 13.13
N VAL A 209 23.14 -1.54 12.50
CA VAL A 209 23.26 -3.00 12.25
C VAL A 209 23.73 -3.33 10.84
N GLN A 210 24.05 -2.34 10.02
CA GLN A 210 24.56 -2.56 8.67
C GLN A 210 25.94 -3.23 8.72
N THR A 211 26.08 -4.31 7.95
CA THR A 211 27.34 -5.05 7.80
C THR A 211 27.64 -5.29 6.33
N GLY A 212 28.73 -5.99 6.04
CA GLY A 212 29.13 -6.39 4.69
C GLY A 212 30.42 -5.71 4.20
N PRO A 213 30.89 -6.05 2.99
CA PRO A 213 32.16 -5.56 2.46
C PRO A 213 32.15 -4.05 2.20
N ALA A 214 31.00 -3.45 1.86
CA ALA A 214 30.86 -2.01 1.64
C ALA A 214 31.18 -1.19 2.89
N VAL A 215 30.60 -1.54 4.05
CA VAL A 215 30.88 -0.88 5.34
C VAL A 215 32.35 -0.99 5.72
N ARG A 216 32.95 -2.17 5.51
CA ARG A 216 34.37 -2.41 5.81
C ARG A 216 35.34 -1.90 4.74
N LYS A 217 34.84 -1.30 3.67
CA LYS A 217 35.63 -0.85 2.50
C LYS A 217 36.54 -1.96 1.93
N ASP A 218 36.02 -3.20 1.92
CA ASP A 218 36.68 -4.38 1.36
C ASP A 218 36.52 -4.39 -0.17
N PHE A 219 37.31 -3.56 -0.83
CA PHE A 219 37.25 -3.36 -2.28
C PHE A 219 37.66 -4.61 -3.08
N GLU A 220 38.44 -5.52 -2.50
CA GLU A 220 38.81 -6.78 -3.15
C GLU A 220 37.60 -7.71 -3.27
N THR A 221 36.85 -7.90 -2.19
CA THR A 221 35.59 -8.66 -2.22
C THR A 221 34.56 -8.00 -3.14
N ILE A 222 34.46 -6.67 -3.13
CA ILE A 222 33.55 -5.93 -4.02
C ILE A 222 33.91 -6.19 -5.50
N ALA A 223 35.20 -6.15 -5.87
CA ALA A 223 35.65 -6.44 -7.23
C ALA A 223 35.27 -7.86 -7.66
N LYS A 224 35.50 -8.86 -6.80
CA LYS A 224 35.10 -10.26 -7.06
C LYS A 224 33.59 -10.42 -7.26
N HIS A 225 32.77 -9.70 -6.48
CA HIS A 225 31.33 -9.70 -6.70
C HIS A 225 30.94 -9.11 -8.06
N CYS A 226 31.59 -8.03 -8.48
CA CYS A 226 31.36 -7.44 -9.81
C CYS A 226 31.69 -8.44 -10.93
N GLU A 227 32.83 -9.12 -10.86
CA GLU A 227 33.20 -10.15 -11.85
C GLU A 227 32.18 -11.30 -11.91
N LEU A 228 31.71 -11.77 -10.74
CA LEU A 228 30.67 -12.81 -10.68
C LEU A 228 29.35 -12.34 -11.29
N LEU A 229 28.96 -11.09 -11.07
CA LEU A 229 27.75 -10.50 -11.65
C LEU A 229 27.89 -10.29 -13.15
N GLU A 230 29.02 -9.77 -13.63
CA GLU A 230 29.30 -9.60 -15.06
C GLU A 230 29.19 -10.92 -15.82
N LYS A 231 29.75 -11.99 -15.24
CA LYS A 231 29.73 -13.32 -15.86
C LYS A 231 28.36 -13.97 -15.85
N ASN A 232 27.63 -13.91 -14.75
CA ASN A 232 26.45 -14.76 -14.55
C ASN A 232 25.12 -13.99 -14.57
N ASN A 233 25.11 -12.72 -14.16
CA ASN A 233 23.91 -11.91 -13.98
C ASN A 233 24.15 -10.41 -14.29
N PRO A 234 24.59 -10.04 -15.50
CA PRO A 234 25.09 -8.69 -15.81
C PRO A 234 24.03 -7.59 -15.59
N ARG A 235 22.75 -7.95 -15.66
CA ARG A 235 21.62 -7.03 -15.38
C ARG A 235 21.66 -6.42 -13.96
N TYR A 236 22.28 -7.09 -12.98
CA TYR A 236 22.32 -6.62 -11.59
C TYR A 236 23.55 -5.78 -11.26
N LEU A 237 24.55 -5.71 -12.14
CA LEU A 237 25.82 -5.02 -11.87
C LEU A 237 25.62 -3.53 -11.53
N LYS A 238 24.81 -2.82 -12.33
CA LYS A 238 24.52 -1.40 -12.11
C LYS A 238 23.85 -1.16 -10.75
N LEU A 239 22.91 -2.02 -10.38
CA LEU A 239 22.23 -1.95 -9.09
C LEU A 239 23.20 -2.22 -7.93
N TYR A 240 23.98 -3.29 -8.03
CA TYR A 240 24.97 -3.65 -7.02
C TYR A 240 25.97 -2.53 -6.78
N ASN A 241 26.50 -1.93 -7.84
CA ASN A 241 27.44 -0.81 -7.75
C ASN A 241 26.81 0.41 -7.09
N LEU A 242 25.60 0.79 -7.50
CA LEU A 242 24.90 1.94 -6.92
C LEU A 242 24.63 1.76 -5.42
N VAL A 243 24.11 0.59 -5.03
CA VAL A 243 23.84 0.28 -3.62
C VAL A 243 25.15 0.22 -2.81
N THR A 244 26.20 -0.40 -3.36
CA THR A 244 27.51 -0.46 -2.70
C THR A 244 28.10 0.93 -2.49
N GLN A 245 28.07 1.80 -3.50
CA GLN A 245 28.59 3.16 -3.42
C GLN A 245 27.81 4.00 -2.40
N THR A 246 26.47 3.89 -2.40
CA THR A 246 25.63 4.61 -1.43
C THR A 246 25.86 4.14 -0.01
N ILE A 247 26.06 2.82 0.22
CA ILE A 247 26.48 2.31 1.53
C ILE A 247 27.85 2.88 1.90
N VAL A 248 28.89 2.77 1.06
CA VAL A 248 30.24 3.29 1.40
C VAL A 248 30.17 4.75 1.84
N LYS A 249 29.42 5.59 1.12
CA LYS A 249 29.26 7.02 1.42
C LYS A 249 28.49 7.29 2.73
N GLU A 250 27.53 6.45 3.10
CA GLU A 250 26.75 6.60 4.33
C GLU A 250 27.57 6.27 5.60
N TYR A 251 28.63 5.47 5.46
CA TYR A 251 29.54 5.05 6.54
C TYR A 251 30.97 5.61 6.37
N GLU A 252 31.13 6.68 5.60
CA GLU A 252 32.30 7.56 5.67
C GLU A 252 32.23 8.47 6.89
#